data_AF-A0A3R9ECN2-F1
#
_entry.id   AF-A0A3R9ECN2-F1
#
_cell.length_a   1.000
_cell.length_b   1.000
_cell.length_c   1.000
_cell.angle_alpha   90.00
_cell.angle_beta   90.00
_cell.angle_gamma   90.00
#
_symmetry.space_group_name_H-M   'P 1'
#
loop_
_entity.id
_entity.type
_entity.pdbx_description
1 polymer ?
#
loop_
_entity_poly.entity_id
_entity_poly.type
_entity_poly.pdbx_seq_one_letter_code
_entity_poly.pdbx_strand_id
1 'polypeptide(L)' 'MNADHDKTKAEAEATAAAASSGGPEIFANCTELRKKYSNGVPSDHPAYRTKMDRDNDNFACER' A
#
# COMPACT_ATOMS: atom_id res chain seq x y z
N MET A 1 -7.92 -10.72 38.34
CA MET A 1 -6.82 -10.28 37.47
C MET A 1 -6.92 -11.06 36.18
N ASN A 2 -6.92 -10.39 35.03
CA ASN A 2 -6.35 -10.88 33.77
C ASN A 2 -6.04 -9.64 32.95
N ALA A 3 -4.79 -9.19 33.08
CA ALA A 3 -4.12 -8.42 32.06
C ALA A 3 -3.79 -9.38 30.91
N ASP A 4 -3.78 -8.86 29.69
CA ASP A 4 -2.64 -8.94 28.76
C ASP A 4 -3.10 -8.47 27.38
N HIS A 5 -2.42 -7.41 26.91
CA HIS A 5 -1.95 -7.16 25.54
C HIS A 5 -2.94 -7.31 24.37
N ASP A 6 -3.00 -6.46 23.36
CA ASP A 6 -2.22 -5.31 22.96
C ASP A 6 -2.95 -4.77 21.71
N LYS A 7 -2.84 -3.46 21.52
CA LYS A 7 -3.42 -2.71 20.41
C LYS A 7 -2.53 -2.92 19.18
N THR A 8 -2.88 -3.83 18.27
CA THR A 8 -2.14 -3.94 17.00
C THR A 8 -3.03 -4.30 15.80
N LYS A 9 -3.40 -3.26 15.03
CA LYS A 9 -3.38 -3.18 13.56
C LYS A 9 -3.92 -4.41 12.79
N ALA A 10 -5.17 -4.78 13.02
CA ALA A 10 -5.84 -5.90 12.34
C ALA A 10 -6.62 -5.50 11.05
N GLU A 11 -6.36 -4.34 10.44
CA GLU A 11 -7.13 -3.87 9.26
C GLU A 11 -6.27 -3.48 8.04
N ALA A 12 -5.00 -3.91 7.97
CA ALA A 12 -4.16 -3.66 6.78
C ALA A 12 -3.77 -4.93 5.99
N GLU A 13 -4.12 -6.13 6.45
CA GLU A 13 -3.64 -7.40 5.88
C GLU A 13 -4.72 -8.27 5.21
N ALA A 14 -5.91 -7.73 4.93
CA ALA A 14 -7.00 -8.49 4.30
C ALA A 14 -7.19 -8.25 2.79
N THR A 15 -6.23 -7.64 2.09
CA THR A 15 -6.27 -7.59 0.61
C THR A 15 -4.89 -7.72 -0.07
N ALA A 16 -3.95 -8.45 0.54
CA ALA A 16 -2.69 -8.81 -0.12
C ALA A 16 -2.83 -10.07 -1.02
N ALA A 17 -3.99 -10.75 -1.00
CA ALA A 17 -4.17 -12.04 -1.68
C ALA A 17 -4.60 -11.97 -3.16
N ALA A 18 -4.56 -10.79 -3.79
CA ALA A 18 -4.91 -10.62 -5.22
C ALA A 18 -3.76 -10.08 -6.08
N ALA A 19 -2.51 -10.16 -5.62
CA ALA A 19 -1.33 -9.95 -6.45
C ALA A 19 -1.16 -11.11 -7.43
N SER A 20 -2.08 -11.27 -8.37
CA SER A 20 -1.97 -12.24 -9.45
C SER A 20 -2.68 -11.72 -10.68
N SER A 21 -1.92 -11.62 -11.78
CA SER A 21 -2.33 -11.42 -13.18
C SER A 21 -2.46 -10.01 -13.77
N GLY A 22 -1.68 -9.04 -13.28
CA GLY A 22 -1.40 -7.79 -14.03
C GLY A 22 0.06 -7.40 -13.87
N GLY A 23 0.79 -7.22 -14.97
CA GLY A 23 2.21 -6.80 -14.94
C GLY A 23 2.41 -5.47 -14.20
N PRO A 24 3.67 -5.03 -13.98
CA PRO A 24 3.96 -3.77 -13.30
C PRO A 24 3.32 -2.59 -14.03
N GLU A 25 2.25 -2.05 -13.44
CA GLU A 25 1.62 -0.82 -13.90
C GLU A 25 2.47 0.36 -13.46
N ILE A 26 3.21 0.92 -14.41
CA ILE A 26 4.04 2.10 -14.17
C ILE A 26 3.19 3.35 -14.35
N PHE A 27 2.85 3.99 -13.23
CA PHE A 27 2.21 5.30 -13.24
C PHE A 27 3.27 6.40 -13.37
N ALA A 28 2.95 7.51 -14.06
CA ALA A 28 3.86 8.65 -14.17
C ALA A 28 3.92 9.46 -12.87
N ASN A 29 2.81 9.53 -12.15
CA ASN A 29 2.66 10.28 -10.89
C ASN A 29 1.57 9.65 -9.99
N CYS A 30 1.51 10.11 -8.74
CA CYS A 30 0.50 9.68 -7.79
C CYS A 30 -0.95 10.01 -8.20
N THR A 31 -1.16 11.01 -9.04
CA THR A 31 -2.51 11.35 -9.54
C THR A 31 -3.08 10.25 -10.40
N GLU A 32 -2.27 9.66 -11.28
CA GLU A 32 -2.70 8.52 -12.11
C GLU A 32 -2.88 7.26 -11.28
N LEU A 33 -1.96 6.99 -10.36
CA LEU A 33 -2.06 5.85 -9.46
C LEU A 33 -3.34 5.92 -8.63
N ARG A 34 -3.67 7.09 -8.05
CA ARG A 34 -4.89 7.28 -7.25
C ARG A 34 -6.20 7.17 -8.02
N LYS A 35 -6.19 7.35 -9.34
CA LYS A 35 -7.38 7.07 -10.15
C LYS A 35 -7.77 5.59 -10.08
N LYS A 36 -6.80 4.69 -9.89
CA LYS A 36 -7.00 3.24 -9.79
C LYS A 36 -6.94 2.73 -8.36
N TYR A 37 -5.98 3.21 -7.58
CA TYR A 37 -5.72 2.89 -6.18
C TYR A 37 -5.83 4.16 -5.34
N SER A 38 -7.07 4.58 -5.05
CA SER A 38 -7.38 5.84 -4.36
C SER A 38 -6.73 5.99 -2.98
N ASN A 39 -6.41 4.87 -2.35
CA ASN A 39 -5.74 4.82 -1.05
C ASN A 39 -4.22 4.76 -1.15
N GLY A 40 -3.63 4.74 -2.35
CA GLY A 40 -2.20 4.48 -2.56
C GLY A 40 -1.89 2.98 -2.68
N VAL A 41 -0.60 2.64 -2.69
CA VAL A 41 -0.15 1.24 -2.82
C VAL A 41 0.98 0.92 -1.84
N PRO A 42 0.95 -0.25 -1.18
CA PRO A 42 2.05 -0.69 -0.32
C PRO A 42 3.27 -1.13 -1.15
N SER A 43 4.43 -1.26 -0.50
CA SER A 43 5.69 -1.69 -1.13
C SER A 43 5.65 -3.03 -1.85
N ASP A 44 4.79 -3.94 -1.42
CA ASP A 44 4.57 -5.24 -2.07
C ASP A 44 3.79 -5.13 -3.40
N HIS A 45 3.25 -3.96 -3.71
CA HIS A 45 2.46 -3.77 -4.92
C HIS A 45 3.36 -3.55 -6.15
N PRO A 46 3.07 -4.16 -7.31
CA PRO A 46 3.90 -4.01 -8.52
C PRO A 46 3.92 -2.59 -9.11
N ALA A 47 3.00 -1.73 -8.66
CA ALA A 47 2.96 -0.30 -8.99
C ALA A 47 3.74 0.58 -8.01
N TYR A 48 4.31 0.01 -6.94
CA TYR A 48 5.07 0.73 -5.95
C TYR A 48 6.36 1.30 -6.55
N ARG A 49 6.65 2.55 -6.21
CA ARG A 49 7.88 3.22 -6.62
C ARG A 49 8.37 4.06 -5.44
N THR A 50 9.59 3.82 -4.99
CA THR A 50 10.23 4.59 -3.90
C THR A 50 10.27 6.09 -4.21
N LYS A 51 10.33 6.50 -5.49
CA LYS A 51 10.24 7.92 -5.87
C LYS A 51 8.87 8.57 -5.60
N MET A 52 7.83 7.76 -5.40
CA MET A 52 6.46 8.18 -5.09
C MET A 52 6.11 8.03 -3.61
N ASP A 53 7.00 7.40 -2.85
CA ASP A 53 6.96 7.32 -1.40
C ASP A 53 7.80 8.50 -0.87
N ARG A 54 7.12 9.53 -0.37
CA ARG A 54 7.77 10.77 0.09
C ARG A 54 8.40 10.56 1.48
N ASP A 55 7.74 9.73 2.27
CA ASP A 55 7.94 9.44 3.68
C ASP A 55 8.98 8.33 3.88
N ASN A 56 9.14 7.49 2.86
CA ASN A 56 9.82 6.20 2.90
C ASN A 56 9.23 5.26 3.96
N ASP A 57 7.90 5.29 4.11
CA ASP A 57 7.15 4.44 5.04
C ASP A 57 6.81 3.07 4.42
N ASN A 58 7.21 2.85 3.17
CA ASN A 58 6.87 1.70 2.33
C ASN A 58 5.44 1.73 1.79
N PHE A 59 4.86 2.92 1.66
CA PHE A 59 3.53 3.14 1.12
C PHE A 59 3.54 4.31 0.12
N ALA A 60 3.50 3.98 -1.17
CA ALA A 60 3.53 4.99 -2.21
C ALA A 60 2.17 5.69 -2.35
N CYS A 61 2.24 7.02 -2.50
CA CYS A 61 1.06 7.87 -2.75
C CYS A 61 -0.01 7.79 -1.64
N GLU A 62 0.40 7.69 -0.37
CA GLU A 62 -0.47 7.93 0.78
C GLU A 62 -1.02 9.37 0.79
N ARG A 63 -2.27 9.52 1.20
CA ARG A 63 -3.15 10.66 0.90
C ARG A 63 -2.66 12.00 1.46
#